data_AF-A4Z033-F1
#
_entry.id   AF-A4Z033-F1
#
_cell.length_a   1.000
_cell.length_b   1.000
_cell.length_c   1.000
_cell.angle_alpha   90.00
_cell.angle_beta   90.00
_cell.angle_gamma   90.00
#
_symmetry.space_group_name_H-M   'P 1'
#
loop_
_entity.id
_entity.type
_entity.pdbx_description
1 polymer ?
#
loop_
_entity_poly.entity_id
_entity_poly.type
_entity_poly.pdbx_seq_one_letter_code
_entity_poly.pdbx_strand_id
1 'polypeptide(L)'
;MQLIEGRHILGPGKDPTMTTHVLQFVELSDQDRKAAKTFEKLGKGDQVEVRVRRRSGEDQVIRLPPNAASLLETALGHLLQGERVAVLAEDQELSPNDAADILGISRPLVVHRMDVGDLPFRYVGKHRRAKLRDVLVLKSQIDAQRAAMEALAEDAAGLGKRRGSSTETIAADPATKNKPTRRTTTSDPPARSSNRATKRQSIDQLVLGTINAPYRRTMEAVDLVDRLTSRDWQNWIAHVVTFFTEVRPALVLEFARLHAIPIRDLAASYRSMKSATGESNPALERALERLA
;
A
#
# COMPACT_ATOMS: atom_id res chain seq x y z
N MET A 1 64.87 -24.65 -3.29
CA MET A 1 65.76 -23.47 -3.31
C MET A 1 64.88 -22.23 -3.42
N GLN A 2 64.88 -21.47 -2.33
CA GLN A 2 64.48 -20.07 -2.13
C GLN A 2 65.06 -19.16 -3.25
N LEU A 3 64.41 -18.12 -3.80
CA LEU A 3 64.20 -16.74 -3.31
C LEU A 3 63.41 -15.97 -4.43
N ILE A 4 62.36 -15.16 -4.21
CA ILE A 4 62.33 -13.70 -3.84
C ILE A 4 62.83 -12.81 -5.03
N GLU A 5 62.20 -11.73 -5.54
CA GLU A 5 61.29 -10.69 -5.00
C GLU A 5 60.64 -9.86 -6.13
N GLY A 6 59.59 -9.09 -5.81
CA GLY A 6 59.03 -8.05 -6.68
C GLY A 6 57.73 -7.42 -6.15
N ARG A 7 57.77 -6.88 -4.92
CA ARG A 7 56.67 -6.13 -4.27
C ARG A 7 56.41 -4.79 -4.96
N HIS A 8 55.15 -4.40 -5.11
CA HIS A 8 54.70 -3.03 -4.83
C HIS A 8 53.30 -3.01 -4.18
N ILE A 9 53.32 -2.94 -2.86
CA ILE A 9 52.48 -2.16 -1.93
C ILE A 9 51.20 -1.47 -2.46
N LEU A 10 50.04 -1.89 -1.90
CA LEU A 10 48.87 -1.06 -1.58
C LEU A 10 48.22 -1.62 -0.30
N GLY A 11 48.23 -0.86 0.80
CA GLY A 11 47.34 -1.07 1.95
C GLY A 11 46.21 -0.01 1.95
N PRO A 12 45.41 0.14 3.01
CA PRO A 12 44.90 -0.86 3.96
C PRO A 12 43.38 -1.05 3.85
N GLY A 13 42.89 -2.22 4.28
CA GLY A 13 41.54 -2.50 4.80
C GLY A 13 40.33 -1.76 4.22
N LYS A 14 39.67 -2.36 3.25
CA LYS A 14 38.23 -2.12 3.00
C LYS A 14 37.51 -3.41 3.35
N ASP A 15 36.98 -3.48 4.57
CA ASP A 15 36.16 -4.61 5.03
C ASP A 15 35.03 -4.88 4.02
N PRO A 16 34.99 -6.06 3.39
CA PRO A 16 33.85 -6.50 2.60
C PRO A 16 33.01 -7.44 3.46
N THR A 17 32.38 -6.91 4.51
CA THR A 17 31.42 -7.69 5.29
C THR A 17 30.18 -6.85 5.58
N MET A 18 28.99 -7.44 5.35
CA MET A 18 27.64 -6.93 5.66
C MET A 18 26.82 -6.23 4.53
N THR A 19 26.84 -6.73 3.29
CA THR A 19 25.79 -6.36 2.30
C THR A 19 25.22 -7.50 1.44
N THR A 20 25.80 -8.70 1.44
CA THR A 20 25.37 -9.74 0.49
C THR A 20 24.57 -10.82 1.18
N HIS A 21 23.42 -11.16 0.60
CA HIS A 21 22.37 -12.13 0.99
C HIS A 21 21.11 -11.49 1.62
N VAL A 22 20.49 -10.53 0.92
CA VAL A 22 19.27 -9.87 1.43
C VAL A 22 17.98 -10.40 0.76
N LEU A 23 18.04 -10.84 -0.49
CA LEU A 23 16.93 -11.51 -1.19
C LEU A 23 17.54 -12.48 -2.21
N GLN A 24 17.52 -13.78 -1.94
CA GLN A 24 17.84 -14.75 -2.99
C GLN A 24 16.57 -15.00 -3.79
N PHE A 25 16.48 -14.32 -4.94
CA PHE A 25 15.49 -14.66 -5.94
C PHE A 25 15.92 -15.94 -6.65
N VAL A 26 15.05 -16.93 -6.59
CA VAL A 26 15.22 -18.18 -7.33
C VAL A 26 14.27 -18.14 -8.52
N GLU A 27 14.79 -18.50 -9.68
CA GLU A 27 14.07 -18.67 -10.94
C GLU A 27 14.59 -19.94 -11.62
N LEU A 28 13.72 -20.65 -12.32
CA LEU A 28 14.10 -21.78 -13.16
C LEU A 28 14.20 -21.32 -14.62
N SER A 29 15.23 -21.79 -15.33
CA SER A 29 15.33 -21.59 -16.77
C SER A 29 14.20 -22.32 -17.50
N ASP A 30 13.90 -21.92 -18.75
CA ASP A 30 12.93 -22.63 -19.58
C ASP A 30 13.27 -24.11 -19.78
N GLN A 31 14.56 -24.44 -19.81
CA GLN A 31 15.03 -25.81 -19.92
C GLN A 31 14.76 -26.58 -18.63
N ASP A 32 15.03 -25.99 -17.47
CA ASP A 32 14.79 -26.63 -16.16
C ASP A 32 13.29 -26.80 -15.89
N ARG A 33 12.46 -25.84 -16.30
CA ARG A 33 10.99 -25.94 -16.21
C ARG A 33 10.44 -27.09 -17.05
N LYS A 34 10.98 -27.30 -18.26
CA LYS A 34 10.57 -28.41 -19.15
C LYS A 34 11.10 -29.77 -18.69
N ALA A 35 12.27 -29.79 -18.05
CA ALA A 35 12.88 -31.03 -17.54
C ALA A 35 12.27 -31.47 -16.21
N ALA A 36 11.75 -30.55 -15.41
CA ALA A 36 11.02 -30.86 -14.20
C ALA A 36 9.68 -31.53 -14.56
N LYS A 37 9.54 -32.81 -14.21
CA LYS A 37 8.22 -33.44 -14.15
C LYS A 37 7.36 -32.68 -13.15
N THR A 38 6.07 -32.54 -13.44
CA THR A 38 5.09 -31.90 -12.54
C THR A 38 5.28 -32.46 -11.13
N PHE A 39 5.64 -31.60 -10.18
CA PHE A 39 5.63 -31.95 -8.78
C PHE A 39 4.16 -32.01 -8.36
N GLU A 40 3.61 -33.21 -8.29
CA GLU A 40 2.22 -33.41 -7.85
C GLU A 40 2.10 -33.14 -6.35
N LYS A 41 0.89 -32.78 -5.94
CA LYS A 41 0.60 -32.42 -4.55
C LYS A 41 0.87 -33.62 -3.63
N LEU A 42 1.61 -33.40 -2.55
CA LEU A 42 1.95 -34.49 -1.62
C LEU A 42 0.70 -34.98 -0.88
N GLY A 43 0.48 -36.28 -0.88
CA GLY A 43 -0.58 -36.97 -0.14
C GLY A 43 -0.29 -37.09 1.36
N LYS A 44 -1.31 -37.39 2.16
CA LYS A 44 -1.14 -37.69 3.59
C LYS A 44 -0.33 -38.98 3.76
N GLY A 45 0.87 -38.87 4.33
CA GLY A 45 1.77 -40.00 4.59
C GLY A 45 2.97 -40.07 3.65
N ASP A 46 3.01 -39.22 2.63
CA ASP A 46 4.14 -39.14 1.71
C ASP A 46 5.39 -38.59 2.42
N GLN A 47 6.56 -39.13 2.06
CA GLN A 47 7.85 -38.68 2.57
C GLN A 47 8.66 -38.07 1.43
N VAL A 48 9.21 -36.88 1.67
CA VAL A 48 10.09 -36.20 0.73
C VAL A 48 11.53 -36.38 1.17
N GLU A 49 12.37 -36.86 0.25
CA GLU A 49 13.80 -37.03 0.46
C GLU A 49 14.59 -36.21 -0.56
N VAL A 50 15.63 -35.53 -0.08
CA VAL A 50 16.61 -34.83 -0.93
C VAL A 50 17.84 -35.70 -1.05
N ARG A 51 18.18 -36.11 -2.27
CA ARG A 51 19.41 -36.85 -2.57
C ARG A 51 20.49 -35.90 -3.06
N VAL A 52 21.57 -35.79 -2.31
CA VAL A 52 22.77 -35.02 -2.66
C VAL A 52 23.83 -35.97 -3.17
N ARG A 53 24.12 -35.91 -4.48
CA ARG A 53 25.21 -36.66 -5.10
C ARG A 53 26.49 -35.85 -5.05
N ARG A 54 27.44 -36.25 -4.21
CA ARG A 54 28.73 -35.57 -4.05
C ARG A 54 29.65 -35.90 -5.22
N ARG A 55 30.59 -35.01 -5.53
CA ARG A 55 31.62 -35.25 -6.55
C ARG A 55 32.52 -36.46 -6.20
N SER A 56 32.63 -36.82 -4.92
CA SER A 56 33.31 -38.02 -4.44
C SER A 56 32.62 -39.34 -4.84
N GLY A 57 31.39 -39.28 -5.39
CA GLY A 57 30.59 -40.46 -5.71
C GLY A 57 29.70 -40.95 -4.56
N GLU A 58 29.80 -40.33 -3.39
CA GLU A 58 28.92 -40.60 -2.26
C GLU A 58 27.55 -39.93 -2.45
N ASP A 59 26.50 -40.72 -2.24
CA ASP A 59 25.12 -40.24 -2.23
C ASP A 59 24.65 -40.09 -0.78
N GLN A 60 24.21 -38.88 -0.44
CA GLN A 60 23.61 -38.57 0.84
C GLN A 60 22.11 -38.37 0.66
N VAL A 61 21.30 -39.13 1.40
CA VAL A 61 19.84 -38.97 1.41
C VAL A 61 19.43 -38.25 2.69
N ILE A 62 18.70 -37.14 2.53
CA ILE A 62 18.21 -36.30 3.63
C ILE A 62 16.69 -36.37 3.62
N ARG A 63 16.10 -36.90 4.70
CA ARG A 63 14.64 -36.89 4.89
C ARG A 63 14.18 -35.52 5.36
N LEU A 64 13.21 -34.93 4.66
CA LEU A 64 12.64 -33.65 5.04
C LEU A 64 11.51 -33.82 6.07
N PRO A 65 11.49 -33.02 7.15
CA PRO A 65 10.31 -32.90 7.99
C PRO A 65 9.09 -32.41 7.19
N PRO A 66 7.85 -32.71 7.62
CA PRO A 66 6.64 -32.34 6.89
C PRO A 66 6.57 -30.86 6.51
N ASN A 67 6.89 -29.96 7.45
CA ASN A 67 6.86 -28.51 7.19
C ASN A 67 7.89 -28.07 6.12
N ALA A 68 9.08 -28.70 6.11
CA ALA A 68 10.10 -28.41 5.10
C ALA A 68 9.71 -28.96 3.73
N ALA A 69 9.05 -30.12 3.68
CA ALA A 69 8.48 -30.68 2.47
C ALA A 69 7.39 -29.77 1.88
N SER A 70 6.46 -29.28 2.71
CA SER A 70 5.41 -28.34 2.26
C SER A 70 5.96 -27.00 1.78
N LEU A 71 7.02 -26.49 2.41
CA LEU A 71 7.71 -25.27 1.94
C LEU A 71 8.31 -25.49 0.55
N LEU A 72 9.00 -26.62 0.35
CA LEU A 72 9.61 -26.96 -0.93
C LEU A 72 8.56 -27.15 -2.03
N GLU A 73 7.46 -27.84 -1.73
CA GLU A 73 6.33 -28.01 -2.64
C GLU A 73 5.76 -26.65 -3.10
N THR A 74 5.53 -25.74 -2.14
CA THR A 74 5.03 -24.39 -2.43
C THR A 74 6.01 -23.63 -3.33
N ALA A 75 7.30 -23.60 -2.96
CA ALA A 75 8.33 -22.92 -3.72
C ALA A 75 8.47 -23.47 -5.14
N LEU A 76 8.52 -24.80 -5.30
CA LEU A 76 8.60 -25.44 -6.61
C LEU A 76 7.36 -25.16 -7.46
N GLY A 77 6.17 -25.14 -6.87
CA GLY A 77 4.93 -24.79 -7.57
C GLY A 77 5.00 -23.43 -8.25
N HIS A 78 5.43 -22.40 -7.51
CA HIS A 78 5.64 -21.05 -8.04
C HIS A 78 6.73 -21.03 -9.13
N LEU A 79 7.88 -21.66 -8.87
CA LEU A 79 9.00 -21.68 -9.83
C LEU A 79 8.64 -22.36 -11.17
N LEU A 80 7.87 -23.46 -11.13
CA LEU A 80 7.44 -24.18 -12.32
C LEU A 80 6.40 -23.42 -13.14
N GLN A 81 5.62 -22.54 -12.50
CA GLN A 81 4.72 -21.60 -13.17
C GLN A 81 5.44 -20.40 -13.80
N GLY A 82 6.76 -20.30 -13.61
CA GLY A 82 7.58 -19.20 -14.09
C GLY A 82 7.57 -17.98 -13.18
N GLU A 83 7.07 -18.13 -11.96
CA GLU A 83 7.10 -17.09 -10.94
C GLU A 83 8.47 -17.05 -10.24
N ARG A 84 8.81 -15.89 -9.69
CA ARG A 84 10.04 -15.69 -8.91
C ARG A 84 9.75 -15.99 -7.45
N VAL A 85 10.58 -16.79 -6.78
CA VAL A 85 10.45 -17.06 -5.34
C VAL A 85 11.54 -16.34 -4.57
N ALA A 86 11.16 -15.67 -3.48
CA ALA A 86 12.07 -15.03 -2.54
C ALA A 86 12.12 -15.81 -1.21
N VAL A 87 13.32 -16.14 -0.73
CA VAL A 87 13.53 -16.78 0.57
C VAL A 87 14.09 -15.75 1.55
N LEU A 88 13.48 -15.65 2.74
CA LEU A 88 13.76 -14.64 3.75
C LEU A 88 13.88 -15.28 5.14
N ALA A 89 14.83 -14.82 5.95
CA ALA A 89 14.96 -15.18 7.36
C ALA A 89 14.29 -14.13 8.27
N GLU A 90 13.66 -14.54 9.36
CA GLU A 90 12.80 -13.68 10.19
C GLU A 90 13.55 -12.51 10.87
N ASP A 91 14.77 -12.75 11.37
CA ASP A 91 15.64 -11.73 11.99
C ASP A 91 16.47 -10.93 10.98
N GLN A 92 16.19 -11.08 9.68
CA GLN A 92 16.89 -10.37 8.63
C GLN A 92 16.69 -8.86 8.77
N GLU A 93 17.78 -8.13 8.57
CA GLU A 93 17.78 -6.68 8.54
C GLU A 93 17.58 -6.15 7.13
N LEU A 94 16.61 -5.28 7.01
CA LEU A 94 16.17 -4.67 5.77
C LEU A 94 16.58 -3.21 5.73
N SER A 95 17.04 -2.77 4.56
CA SER A 95 17.16 -1.34 4.28
C SER A 95 15.78 -0.69 4.16
N PRO A 96 15.69 0.64 4.26
CA PRO A 96 14.45 1.35 3.95
C PRO A 96 13.96 1.11 2.52
N ASN A 97 14.86 0.72 1.59
CA ASN A 97 14.47 0.38 0.22
C ASN A 97 13.80 -0.99 0.18
N ASP A 98 14.42 -2.01 0.79
CA ASP A 98 13.84 -3.37 0.82
C ASP A 98 12.48 -3.36 1.54
N ALA A 99 12.36 -2.59 2.62
CA ALA A 99 11.11 -2.39 3.33
C ALA A 99 10.06 -1.66 2.46
N ALA A 100 10.46 -0.69 1.63
CA ALA A 100 9.55 0.01 0.73
C ALA A 100 8.95 -0.94 -0.32
N ASP A 101 9.79 -1.79 -0.89
CA ASP A 101 9.37 -2.80 -1.87
C ASP A 101 8.38 -3.81 -1.25
N ILE A 102 8.64 -4.28 -0.03
CA ILE A 102 7.75 -5.19 0.69
C ILE A 102 6.42 -4.52 1.08
N LEU A 103 6.48 -3.27 1.55
CA LEU A 103 5.31 -2.54 2.01
C LEU A 103 4.43 -2.04 0.84
N GLY A 104 5.00 -1.94 -0.36
CA GLY A 104 4.32 -1.36 -1.52
C GLY A 104 4.04 0.14 -1.33
N ILE A 105 4.98 0.84 -0.67
CA ILE A 105 4.95 2.29 -0.42
C ILE A 105 6.33 2.87 -0.73
N SER A 106 6.48 4.19 -0.94
CA SER A 106 7.81 4.72 -1.23
C SER A 106 8.77 4.70 -0.03
N ARG A 107 10.06 4.69 -0.35
CA ARG A 107 11.15 4.80 0.62
C ARG A 107 11.05 6.04 1.53
N PRO A 108 10.77 7.27 1.03
CA PRO A 108 10.51 8.41 1.92
C PRO A 108 9.42 8.14 2.96
N LEU A 109 8.34 7.44 2.59
CA LEU A 109 7.28 7.10 3.53
C LEU A 109 7.74 6.06 4.55
N VAL A 110 8.55 5.08 4.14
CA VAL A 110 9.20 4.14 5.07
C VAL A 110 10.10 4.86 6.07
N VAL A 111 10.95 5.77 5.59
CA VAL A 111 11.84 6.56 6.46
C VAL A 111 11.02 7.42 7.42
N HIS A 112 9.93 8.02 6.95
CA HIS A 112 9.05 8.78 7.83
C HIS A 112 8.43 7.88 8.92
N ARG A 113 7.92 6.69 8.55
CA ARG A 113 7.40 5.70 9.51
C ARG A 113 8.45 5.24 10.52
N MET A 114 9.71 5.16 10.12
CA MET A 114 10.83 4.94 11.04
C MET A 114 10.98 6.12 12.00
N ASP A 115 11.01 7.36 11.48
CA ASP A 115 11.23 8.57 12.28
C ASP A 115 10.10 8.85 13.28
N VAL A 116 8.84 8.53 12.95
CA VAL A 116 7.69 8.65 13.88
C VAL A 116 7.52 7.43 14.79
N GLY A 117 8.37 6.40 14.62
CA GLY A 117 8.44 5.21 15.47
C GLY A 117 7.42 4.11 15.16
N ASP A 118 6.69 4.21 14.05
CA ASP A 118 5.73 3.19 13.62
C ASP A 118 6.42 1.95 13.05
N LEU A 119 7.61 2.13 12.47
CA LEU A 119 8.50 1.05 12.07
C LEU A 119 9.77 1.06 12.93
N PRO A 120 9.92 0.11 13.88
CA PRO A 120 11.14 -0.06 14.64
C PRO A 120 12.37 -0.21 13.73
N PHE A 121 13.42 0.52 14.05
CA PHE A 121 14.68 0.45 13.31
C PHE A 121 15.86 0.66 14.25
N ARG A 122 17.04 0.26 13.78
CA ARG A 122 18.32 0.59 14.41
C ARG A 122 19.31 1.11 13.39
N TYR A 123 20.36 1.75 13.86
CA TYR A 123 21.49 2.11 13.01
C TYR A 123 22.50 0.97 12.92
N VAL A 124 22.92 0.67 11.69
CA VAL A 124 24.10 -0.15 11.38
C VAL A 124 25.09 0.76 10.66
N GLY A 125 26.11 1.21 11.40
CA GLY A 125 26.94 2.31 10.96
C GLY A 125 26.10 3.59 10.75
N LYS A 126 26.10 4.12 9.52
CA LYS A 126 25.31 5.31 9.14
C LYS A 126 23.92 4.99 8.57
N HIS A 127 23.58 3.71 8.42
CA HIS A 127 22.36 3.30 7.72
C HIS A 127 21.30 2.79 8.67
N ARG A 128 20.04 3.16 8.42
CA ARG A 128 18.87 2.60 9.11
C ARG A 128 18.62 1.17 8.64
N ARG A 129 18.25 0.30 9.59
CA ARG A 129 17.86 -1.10 9.36
C ARG A 129 16.62 -1.44 10.17
N ALA A 130 15.59 -1.98 9.54
CA ALA A 130 14.43 -2.55 10.22
C ALA A 130 14.48 -4.08 10.15
N LYS A 131 13.92 -4.77 11.15
CA LYS A 131 13.78 -6.23 11.07
C LYS A 131 12.62 -6.58 10.15
N LEU A 132 12.77 -7.67 9.37
CA LEU A 132 11.71 -8.17 8.50
C LEU A 132 10.40 -8.41 9.25
N ARG A 133 10.46 -9.02 10.44
CA ARG A 133 9.25 -9.25 11.27
C ARG A 133 8.43 -7.97 11.49
N ASP A 134 9.12 -6.85 11.76
CA ASP A 134 8.47 -5.58 12.09
C ASP A 134 7.87 -4.96 10.81
N VAL A 135 8.54 -5.13 9.67
CA VAL A 135 8.02 -4.75 8.34
C VAL A 135 6.78 -5.56 7.97
N LEU A 136 6.77 -6.88 8.22
CA LEU A 136 5.61 -7.74 7.92
C LEU A 136 4.41 -7.44 8.83
N VAL A 137 4.65 -7.13 10.11
CA VAL A 137 3.60 -6.67 11.02
C VAL A 137 2.96 -5.39 10.48
N LEU A 138 3.77 -4.40 10.08
CA LEU A 138 3.27 -3.17 9.48
C LEU A 138 2.51 -3.44 8.17
N LYS A 139 2.99 -4.37 7.32
CA LYS A 139 2.31 -4.75 6.08
C LYS A 139 0.89 -5.27 6.35
N SER A 140 0.74 -6.15 7.34
CA SER A 140 -0.57 -6.72 7.69
C SER A 140 -1.57 -5.65 8.13
N GLN A 141 -1.11 -4.61 8.84
CA GLN A 141 -1.93 -3.48 9.26
C GLN A 141 -2.38 -2.65 8.05
N ILE A 142 -1.46 -2.33 7.13
CA ILE A 142 -1.75 -1.59 5.90
C ILE A 142 -2.74 -2.36 5.02
N ASP A 143 -2.56 -3.67 4.86
CA ASP A 143 -3.44 -4.51 4.03
C ASP A 143 -4.85 -4.63 4.62
N ALA A 144 -4.97 -4.83 5.93
CA ALA A 144 -6.26 -4.87 6.61
C ALA A 144 -6.99 -3.52 6.45
N GLN A 145 -6.27 -2.41 6.54
CA GLN A 145 -6.84 -1.08 6.32
C GLN A 145 -7.32 -0.89 4.88
N ARG A 146 -6.51 -1.30 3.89
CA ARG A 146 -6.90 -1.26 2.47
C ARG A 146 -8.16 -2.08 2.21
N ALA A 147 -8.24 -3.30 2.77
CA ALA A 147 -9.42 -4.15 2.64
C ALA A 147 -10.67 -3.54 3.30
N ALA A 148 -10.54 -2.96 4.49
CA ALA A 148 -11.65 -2.28 5.16
C ALA A 148 -12.16 -1.08 4.36
N MET A 149 -11.26 -0.31 3.74
CA MET A 149 -11.64 0.80 2.86
C MET A 149 -12.35 0.33 1.59
N GLU A 150 -11.91 -0.77 0.99
CA GLU A 150 -12.57 -1.32 -0.20
C GLU A 150 -14.01 -1.76 0.12
N ALA A 151 -14.21 -2.47 1.24
CA ALA A 151 -15.55 -2.89 1.68
C ALA A 151 -16.49 -1.68 1.92
N LEU A 152 -16.02 -0.63 2.61
CA LEU A 152 -16.82 0.57 2.86
C LEU A 152 -17.10 1.38 1.57
N ALA A 153 -16.16 1.34 0.63
CA ALA A 153 -16.31 1.97 -0.68
C ALA A 153 -17.37 1.26 -1.55
N GLU A 154 -17.43 -0.06 -1.51
CA GLU A 154 -18.46 -0.86 -2.18
C GLU A 154 -19.86 -0.52 -1.63
N ASP A 155 -19.99 -0.42 -0.30
CA ASP A 155 -21.24 -0.03 0.35
C ASP A 155 -21.70 1.39 -0.05
N ALA A 156 -20.78 2.35 -0.07
CA ALA A 156 -21.06 3.73 -0.47
C ALA A 156 -21.46 3.84 -1.96
N ALA A 157 -20.82 3.06 -2.84
CA ALA A 157 -21.17 2.99 -4.26
C ALA A 157 -22.53 2.33 -4.49
N GLY A 158 -22.87 1.29 -3.71
CA GLY A 158 -24.17 0.63 -3.73
C GLY A 158 -25.32 1.56 -3.32
N LEU A 159 -25.10 2.42 -2.32
CA LEU A 159 -26.07 3.43 -1.89
C LEU A 159 -26.31 4.52 -2.94
N GLY A 160 -25.31 4.86 -3.75
CA GLY A 160 -25.45 5.78 -4.88
C GLY A 160 -26.33 5.20 -6.00
N LYS A 161 -26.22 3.90 -6.25
CA LYS A 161 -26.96 3.20 -7.32
C LYS A 161 -28.47 3.07 -7.02
N ARG A 162 -28.85 2.94 -5.74
CA ARG A 162 -30.26 2.81 -5.32
C ARG A 162 -31.05 4.13 -5.30
N ARG A 163 -30.39 5.30 -5.37
CA ARG A 163 -31.05 6.60 -5.48
C ARG A 163 -31.31 7.05 -6.93
N GLY A 164 -30.78 6.34 -7.93
CA GLY A 164 -30.92 6.66 -9.35
C GLY A 164 -32.13 6.03 -10.07
N SER A 165 -32.91 5.17 -9.41
CA SER A 165 -34.02 4.42 -10.03
C SER A 165 -35.42 4.87 -9.58
N SER A 166 -35.56 6.08 -9.03
CA SER A 166 -36.85 6.66 -8.65
C SER A 166 -37.12 7.93 -9.46
N THR A 167 -37.12 7.84 -10.79
CA THR A 167 -37.86 8.79 -11.63
C THR A 167 -39.23 8.19 -11.88
N GLU A 168 -40.15 8.49 -10.97
CA GLU A 168 -41.59 8.30 -11.15
C GLU A 168 -42.02 9.06 -12.40
N THR A 169 -42.47 8.31 -13.41
CA THR A 169 -43.10 8.84 -14.62
C THR A 169 -44.41 9.52 -14.23
N ILE A 170 -44.42 10.86 -14.16
CA ILE A 170 -45.66 11.64 -14.11
C ILE A 170 -46.14 11.80 -15.55
N ALA A 171 -47.07 10.95 -15.96
CA ALA A 171 -47.88 11.17 -17.15
C ALA A 171 -48.99 12.19 -16.83
N ALA A 172 -49.11 13.19 -17.69
CA ALA A 172 -50.11 14.23 -17.62
C ALA A 172 -51.43 13.78 -18.28
N ASP A 173 -52.57 14.20 -17.73
CA ASP A 173 -53.80 14.43 -18.49
C ASP A 173 -54.64 15.56 -17.84
N PRO A 174 -55.42 16.35 -18.59
CA PRO A 174 -55.80 17.70 -18.18
C PRO A 174 -57.26 17.91 -17.70
N ALA A 175 -57.40 18.93 -16.86
CA ALA A 175 -58.55 19.86 -16.67
C ALA A 175 -59.96 19.33 -16.28
N THR A 176 -60.52 19.85 -15.16
CA THR A 176 -61.59 20.90 -15.16
C THR A 176 -62.31 21.07 -13.79
N LYS A 177 -62.40 22.35 -13.33
CA LYS A 177 -63.34 23.03 -12.39
C LYS A 177 -63.49 22.54 -10.92
N ASN A 178 -63.09 23.38 -9.95
CA ASN A 178 -63.94 24.42 -9.30
C ASN A 178 -63.20 25.17 -8.17
N LYS A 179 -63.64 26.42 -7.92
CA LYS A 179 -63.11 27.51 -7.08
C LYS A 179 -63.64 27.43 -5.61
N PRO A 180 -63.39 28.41 -4.70
CA PRO A 180 -62.21 28.72 -3.85
C PRO A 180 -62.45 28.53 -2.32
N THR A 181 -61.41 28.59 -1.47
CA THR A 181 -61.23 29.63 -0.40
C THR A 181 -60.08 29.34 0.60
N ARG A 182 -59.34 30.43 0.90
CA ARG A 182 -58.63 30.78 2.17
C ARG A 182 -57.16 30.34 2.42
N ARG A 183 -56.26 31.32 2.16
CA ARG A 183 -54.97 31.68 2.85
C ARG A 183 -54.95 31.29 4.34
N THR A 184 -53.88 30.84 5.02
CA THR A 184 -52.42 31.13 5.12
C THR A 184 -51.90 30.01 6.07
N THR A 185 -50.70 29.42 6.00
CA THR A 185 -49.34 29.97 6.18
C THR A 185 -48.32 28.91 5.78
N THR A 186 -47.32 29.34 5.03
CA THR A 186 -46.09 28.62 4.69
C THR A 186 -45.25 28.30 5.92
N SER A 187 -44.85 27.03 6.08
CA SER A 187 -43.61 26.65 6.77
C SER A 187 -43.05 25.40 6.08
N ASP A 188 -42.03 25.60 5.25
CA ASP A 188 -41.24 24.54 4.61
C ASP A 188 -40.47 23.67 5.63
N PRO A 189 -40.17 22.38 5.32
CA PRO A 189 -39.49 21.46 6.24
C PRO A 189 -37.93 21.51 6.16
N PRO A 190 -37.20 21.14 7.25
CA PRO A 190 -35.74 21.34 7.40
C PRO A 190 -34.85 20.18 6.88
N ALA A 191 -35.17 19.55 5.73
CA ALA A 191 -34.52 18.30 5.32
C ALA A 191 -33.18 18.42 4.57
N ARG A 192 -32.83 19.60 4.02
CA ARG A 192 -31.58 19.77 3.21
C ARG A 192 -30.31 20.01 4.04
N SER A 193 -30.45 20.60 5.22
CA SER A 193 -29.32 20.93 6.11
C SER A 193 -28.72 19.69 6.78
N SER A 194 -29.59 18.83 7.33
CA SER A 194 -29.19 17.61 8.06
C SER A 194 -28.41 16.64 7.17
N ASN A 195 -28.86 16.42 5.93
CA ASN A 195 -28.28 15.46 4.99
C ASN A 195 -26.89 15.90 4.46
N ARG A 196 -26.63 17.22 4.39
CA ARG A 196 -25.32 17.76 3.97
C ARG A 196 -24.29 17.67 5.09
N ALA A 197 -24.71 17.87 6.33
CA ALA A 197 -23.86 17.74 7.51
C ALA A 197 -23.43 16.28 7.74
N THR A 198 -24.36 15.31 7.64
CA THR A 198 -24.03 13.87 7.73
C THR A 198 -23.16 13.40 6.57
N LYS A 199 -23.40 13.88 5.35
CA LYS A 199 -22.52 13.57 4.21
C LYS A 199 -21.10 14.09 4.43
N ARG A 200 -20.94 15.30 4.99
CA ARG A 200 -19.62 15.87 5.31
C ARG A 200 -18.91 15.04 6.37
N GLN A 201 -19.59 14.72 7.47
CA GLN A 201 -19.02 13.89 8.54
C GLN A 201 -18.61 12.50 8.05
N SER A 202 -19.39 11.88 7.16
CA SER A 202 -19.06 10.59 6.57
C SER A 202 -17.79 10.65 5.71
N ILE A 203 -17.63 11.70 4.88
CA ILE A 203 -16.43 11.85 4.05
C ILE A 203 -15.20 12.20 4.87
N ASP A 204 -15.35 13.06 5.88
CA ASP A 204 -14.26 13.38 6.81
C ASP A 204 -13.80 12.13 7.55
N GLN A 205 -14.73 11.29 8.04
CA GLN A 205 -14.37 10.02 8.68
C GLN A 205 -13.63 9.07 7.74
N LEU A 206 -14.04 8.97 6.47
CA LEU A 206 -13.35 8.11 5.50
C LEU A 206 -11.94 8.62 5.21
N VAL A 207 -11.78 9.91 4.91
CA VAL A 207 -10.48 10.51 4.60
C VAL A 207 -9.57 10.48 5.84
N LEU A 208 -10.05 10.93 6.99
CA LEU A 208 -9.26 10.96 8.22
C LEU A 208 -8.92 9.55 8.70
N GLY A 209 -9.83 8.59 8.54
CA GLY A 209 -9.58 7.18 8.80
C GLY A 209 -8.41 6.66 7.96
N THR A 210 -8.37 6.99 6.67
CA THR A 210 -7.26 6.61 5.78
C THR A 210 -5.94 7.23 6.21
N ILE A 211 -5.92 8.56 6.43
CA ILE A 211 -4.66 9.28 6.65
C ILE A 211 -4.12 9.11 8.07
N ASN A 212 -4.96 8.79 9.06
CA ASN A 212 -4.53 8.67 10.46
C ASN A 212 -4.27 7.23 10.90
N ALA A 213 -5.03 6.26 10.39
CA ALA A 213 -4.88 4.86 10.80
C ALA A 213 -3.44 4.31 10.72
N PRO A 214 -2.58 4.73 9.77
CA PRO A 214 -1.24 4.19 9.73
C PRO A 214 -0.28 4.82 10.74
N TYR A 215 -0.67 5.85 11.48
CA TYR A 215 0.24 6.68 12.27
C TYR A 215 -0.26 6.90 13.69
N ARG A 216 0.65 6.92 14.67
CA ARG A 216 0.30 7.26 16.06
C ARG A 216 -0.20 8.69 16.23
N ARG A 217 0.25 9.60 15.37
CA ARG A 217 -0.17 11.01 15.38
C ARG A 217 -1.43 11.17 14.52
N THR A 218 -2.48 11.76 15.09
CA THR A 218 -3.75 12.00 14.40
C THR A 218 -3.84 13.43 13.90
N MET A 219 -4.39 13.62 12.70
CA MET A 219 -4.67 14.89 12.07
C MET A 219 -6.19 15.10 11.97
N GLU A 220 -6.66 16.29 12.32
CA GLU A 220 -8.07 16.65 12.12
C GLU A 220 -8.32 17.19 10.70
N ALA A 221 -9.58 17.22 10.26
CA ALA A 221 -9.93 17.71 8.92
C ALA A 221 -9.49 19.16 8.70
N VAL A 222 -9.59 19.99 9.75
CA VAL A 222 -9.17 21.39 9.70
C VAL A 222 -7.66 21.51 9.50
N ASP A 223 -6.87 20.67 10.17
CA ASP A 223 -5.42 20.65 9.99
C ASP A 223 -5.07 20.23 8.56
N LEU A 224 -5.69 19.16 8.04
CA LEU A 224 -5.44 18.71 6.67
C LEU A 224 -5.75 19.82 5.67
N VAL A 225 -6.88 20.52 5.82
CA VAL A 225 -7.26 21.64 4.95
C VAL A 225 -6.19 22.73 4.98
N ASP A 226 -5.75 23.15 6.18
CA ASP A 226 -4.71 24.16 6.35
C ASP A 226 -3.41 23.76 5.64
N ARG A 227 -2.96 22.51 5.80
CA ARG A 227 -1.75 22.00 5.13
C ARG A 227 -1.89 21.95 3.60
N LEU A 228 -3.07 21.58 3.10
CA LEU A 228 -3.32 21.52 1.66
C LEU A 228 -3.35 22.92 1.03
N THR A 229 -3.91 23.92 1.72
CA THR A 229 -3.99 25.30 1.22
C THR A 229 -2.69 26.08 1.39
N SER A 230 -2.04 25.96 2.55
CA SER A 230 -0.77 26.65 2.84
C SER A 230 0.42 26.03 2.11
N ARG A 231 0.32 24.73 1.77
CA ARG A 231 1.43 23.89 1.27
C ARG A 231 2.55 23.69 2.30
N ASP A 232 2.30 23.94 3.57
CA ASP A 232 3.21 23.69 4.69
C ASP A 232 2.93 22.31 5.31
N TRP A 233 3.25 21.25 4.57
CA TRP A 233 2.96 19.86 4.95
C TRP A 233 4.20 19.05 5.36
N GLN A 234 5.38 19.66 5.46
CA GLN A 234 6.64 18.97 5.75
C GLN A 234 6.59 18.21 7.08
N ASN A 235 6.00 18.81 8.11
CA ASN A 235 5.82 18.22 9.44
C ASN A 235 4.73 17.16 9.52
N TRP A 236 3.99 16.96 8.41
CA TRP A 236 2.86 16.04 8.27
C TRP A 236 2.93 15.30 6.93
N ILE A 237 4.15 15.13 6.41
CA ILE A 237 4.38 14.63 5.05
C ILE A 237 3.75 13.26 4.84
N ALA A 238 3.78 12.38 5.84
CA ALA A 238 3.11 11.09 5.79
C ALA A 238 1.62 11.19 5.52
N HIS A 239 0.90 11.99 6.32
CA HIS A 239 -0.55 12.14 6.21
C HIS A 239 -0.94 12.76 4.87
N VAL A 240 -0.18 13.75 4.39
CA VAL A 240 -0.45 14.40 3.10
C VAL A 240 -0.08 13.50 1.91
N VAL A 241 1.00 12.72 2.01
CA VAL A 241 1.33 11.69 1.02
C VAL A 241 0.21 10.65 0.99
N THR A 242 -0.15 10.06 2.13
CA THR A 242 -1.27 9.09 2.24
C THR A 242 -2.58 9.66 1.72
N PHE A 243 -2.86 10.95 1.96
CA PHE A 243 -4.03 11.64 1.41
C PHE A 243 -4.04 11.63 -0.12
N PHE A 244 -2.89 11.82 -0.77
CA PHE A 244 -2.83 11.88 -2.23
C PHE A 244 -2.60 10.53 -2.91
N THR A 245 -1.98 9.56 -2.22
CA THR A 245 -1.60 8.27 -2.81
C THR A 245 -2.55 7.13 -2.44
N GLU A 246 -3.12 7.14 -1.22
CA GLU A 246 -3.93 6.03 -0.72
C GLU A 246 -5.43 6.36 -0.62
N VAL A 247 -5.81 7.65 -0.52
CA VAL A 247 -7.22 8.03 -0.59
C VAL A 247 -7.68 8.00 -2.06
N ARG A 248 -8.85 7.39 -2.29
CA ARG A 248 -9.44 7.31 -3.63
C ARG A 248 -9.59 8.71 -4.25
N PRO A 249 -9.22 8.93 -5.53
CA PRO A 249 -9.29 10.26 -6.14
C PRO A 249 -10.66 10.94 -6.04
N ALA A 250 -11.75 10.17 -6.13
CA ALA A 250 -13.10 10.70 -5.97
C ALA A 250 -13.35 11.27 -4.55
N LEU A 251 -12.82 10.62 -3.51
CA LEU A 251 -12.92 11.10 -2.13
C LEU A 251 -12.02 12.32 -1.90
N VAL A 252 -10.81 12.35 -2.48
CA VAL A 252 -9.92 13.53 -2.46
C VAL A 252 -10.63 14.76 -3.02
N LEU A 253 -11.26 14.63 -4.19
CA LEU A 253 -11.98 15.73 -4.84
C LEU A 253 -13.23 16.14 -4.06
N GLU A 254 -14.00 15.18 -3.54
CA GLU A 254 -15.20 15.48 -2.76
C GLU A 254 -14.86 16.13 -1.41
N PHE A 255 -13.78 15.70 -0.75
CA PHE A 255 -13.25 16.34 0.45
C PHE A 255 -12.85 17.80 0.17
N ALA A 256 -12.08 18.03 -0.89
CA ALA A 256 -11.70 19.37 -1.31
C ALA A 256 -12.93 20.27 -1.57
N ARG A 257 -13.94 19.73 -2.26
CA ARG A 257 -15.20 20.44 -2.53
C ARG A 257 -15.97 20.76 -1.24
N LEU A 258 -16.02 19.84 -0.28
CA LEU A 258 -16.74 20.03 0.99
C LEU A 258 -16.08 21.05 1.92
N HIS A 259 -14.75 21.11 1.91
CA HIS A 259 -13.96 22.08 2.70
C HIS A 259 -13.56 23.33 1.93
N ALA A 260 -14.14 23.53 0.74
CA ALA A 260 -13.90 24.70 -0.11
C ALA A 260 -12.42 24.93 -0.47
N ILE A 261 -11.64 23.86 -0.61
CA ILE A 261 -10.28 23.91 -1.14
C ILE A 261 -10.37 24.11 -2.67
N PRO A 262 -9.82 25.19 -3.24
CA PRO A 262 -9.83 25.39 -4.69
C PRO A 262 -9.03 24.29 -5.41
N ILE A 263 -9.53 23.82 -6.56
CA ILE A 263 -8.85 22.76 -7.34
C ILE A 263 -7.41 23.15 -7.71
N ARG A 264 -7.16 24.44 -8.01
CA ARG A 264 -5.81 24.95 -8.27
C ARG A 264 -4.85 24.76 -7.08
N ASP A 265 -5.34 24.95 -5.87
CA ASP A 265 -4.53 24.88 -4.64
C ASP A 265 -4.28 23.42 -4.28
N LEU A 266 -5.30 22.57 -4.43
CA LEU A 266 -5.19 21.12 -4.31
C LEU A 266 -4.16 20.56 -5.33
N ALA A 267 -4.24 20.98 -6.59
CA ALA A 267 -3.32 20.55 -7.64
C ALA A 267 -1.89 21.09 -7.44
N ALA A 268 -1.73 22.31 -6.90
CA ALA A 268 -0.44 22.85 -6.54
C ALA A 268 0.19 22.09 -5.35
N SER A 269 -0.62 21.75 -4.35
CA SER A 269 -0.19 20.95 -3.20
C SER A 269 0.23 19.54 -3.63
N TYR A 270 -0.57 18.87 -4.47
CA TYR A 270 -0.21 17.58 -5.06
C TYR A 270 1.12 17.64 -5.84
N ARG A 271 1.31 18.63 -6.71
CA ARG A 271 2.56 18.79 -7.48
C ARG A 271 3.76 19.06 -6.58
N SER A 272 3.59 19.86 -5.54
CA SER A 272 4.63 20.13 -4.55
C SER A 272 5.02 18.86 -3.81
N MET A 273 4.05 18.07 -3.36
CA MET A 273 4.26 16.77 -2.72
C MET A 273 4.96 15.78 -3.65
N LYS A 274 4.48 15.64 -4.90
CA LYS A 274 5.09 14.78 -5.94
C LYS A 274 6.55 15.16 -6.21
N SER A 275 6.85 16.45 -6.32
CA SER A 275 8.22 16.92 -6.56
C SER A 275 9.16 16.62 -5.40
N ALA A 276 8.68 16.62 -4.14
CA ALA A 276 9.52 16.42 -2.98
C ALA A 276 9.71 14.93 -2.62
N THR A 277 8.70 14.10 -2.89
CA THR A 277 8.67 12.70 -2.45
C THR A 277 8.86 11.71 -3.60
N GLY A 278 8.61 12.14 -4.84
CA GLY A 278 8.53 11.26 -6.00
C GLY A 278 7.23 10.45 -6.09
N GLU A 279 6.35 10.57 -5.10
CA GLU A 279 5.09 9.84 -5.04
C GLU A 279 4.11 10.33 -6.10
N SER A 280 3.37 9.40 -6.70
CA SER A 280 2.42 9.72 -7.75
C SER A 280 1.16 8.88 -7.70
N ASN A 281 0.07 9.48 -8.16
CA ASN A 281 -1.23 8.87 -8.32
C ASN A 281 -1.76 9.23 -9.72
N PRO A 282 -1.50 8.41 -10.75
CA PRO A 282 -1.92 8.69 -12.13
C PRO A 282 -3.43 8.86 -12.29
N ALA A 283 -4.24 8.21 -11.44
CA ALA A 283 -5.69 8.37 -11.48
C ALA A 283 -6.13 9.75 -10.97
N LEU A 284 -5.49 10.25 -9.91
CA LEU A 284 -5.72 11.60 -9.40
C LEU A 284 -5.20 12.66 -10.37
N GLU A 285 -4.03 12.46 -10.97
CA GLU A 285 -3.45 13.38 -11.97
C GLU A 285 -4.43 13.64 -13.12
N ARG A 286 -4.91 12.56 -13.74
CA ARG A 286 -5.93 12.66 -14.80
C ARG A 286 -7.22 13.32 -14.34
N ALA A 287 -7.57 13.23 -13.06
CA ALA A 287 -8.78 13.86 -12.53
C ALA A 287 -8.57 15.35 -12.28
N LEU A 288 -7.41 15.75 -11.77
CA LEU A 288 -7.03 17.15 -11.59
C LEU A 288 -6.86 17.88 -12.92
N GLU A 289 -6.25 17.24 -13.92
CA GLU A 289 -6.10 17.80 -15.28
C GLU A 289 -7.44 18.06 -15.96
N ARG A 290 -8.46 17.23 -15.71
CA ARG A 290 -9.82 17.42 -16.26
C ARG A 290 -10.59 18.55 -15.61
N LEU A 291 -10.17 19.01 -14.43
CA LEU A 291 -10.88 19.99 -13.60
C LEU A 291 -10.14 21.33 -13.47
N ALA A 292 -8.92 21.42 -14.00
CA ALA A 292 -8.08 22.63 -14.03
C ALA A 292 -8.30 23.41 -15.32
#